data_AF-A0A2E5GX77-F1
#
_entry.id   AF-A0A2E5GX77-F1
#
_cell.length_a   1.000
_cell.length_b   1.000
_cell.length_c   1.000
_cell.angle_alpha   90.00
_cell.angle_beta   90.00
_cell.angle_gamma   90.00
#
_symmetry.space_group_name_H-M   'P 1'
#
loop_
_entity.id
_entity.type
_entity.pdbx_description
1 polymer ?
#
loop_
_entity_poly.entity_id
_entity_poly.type
_entity_poly.pdbx_seq_one_letter_code
_entity_poly.pdbx_strand_id
1 'polypeptide(L)'
;MGVLRILTFAIGLAMVPQGIDAVQDDEPLGKVTYDRWCSECHGLDGDGNGSAAGYMLPRPRDFTLALYNIRTTASGELPTDDDLLRAINMGAPGTAMPPWEDVLTDEEKGALVQYIKTFSRFFSPDEIPVPLDLGSPTGVSDEVIAEGRRQYEAIECWKCHGDQGRGDGESAPTLMDDTGFPIVATDLTENWFFNGGADVEDIYRALRTGLDGSPMPNFSDVLNAGVITDEELWAMAHYVRSLAPEDVPGISEVVQAKLLIEESAEVATSVGDEAWDEIEGTYIPLVGQIIVKPRWFDPRVDGVWVKAMHNGDDISVMVSWSDPNNSPDPLWSDWQSQVTTIMEPQEAPYDETGAKPDQLVVQFPMQMPEGMERPYFLKGDNRRPVYLWQWTSDRMMALEGEARGVGTESFPADGQDVGVEAIHQDGQWRVLFTRPLMTSDENDLDFVTGEAIPISFFVWDGDNGESGNRGSLSSWYFLILEEPISTKVYVAPPIAMLIAGALGFLMVRRVQKREMEALEVKKTI
;
A
#
# COMPACT_ATOMS: atom_id res chain seq x y z
N MET A 1 9.04 81.25 14.72
CA MET A 1 7.93 81.15 15.68
C MET A 1 8.41 80.35 16.87
N GLY A 2 8.25 80.93 18.06
CA GLY A 2 9.03 80.63 19.25
C GLY A 2 8.73 79.29 19.90
N VAL A 3 9.80 78.72 20.46
CA VAL A 3 9.77 77.64 21.45
C VAL A 3 9.53 78.27 22.83
N LEU A 4 8.78 77.54 23.65
CA LEU A 4 9.00 77.27 25.08
C LEU A 4 7.73 77.47 25.93
N ARG A 5 7.19 76.35 26.45
CA ARG A 5 6.70 76.30 27.83
C ARG A 5 6.77 74.88 28.39
N ILE A 6 7.45 74.83 29.52
CA ILE A 6 7.69 73.72 30.44
C ILE A 6 6.38 73.31 31.11
N LEU A 7 6.19 72.02 31.36
CA LEU A 7 5.38 71.53 32.48
C LEU A 7 5.96 70.22 33.04
N THR A 8 5.86 70.14 34.35
CA THR A 8 6.73 69.42 35.27
C THR A 8 6.09 68.11 35.74
N PHE A 9 6.95 67.08 35.85
CA PHE A 9 6.93 65.85 36.65
C PHE A 9 5.75 65.54 37.61
N ALA A 10 5.27 64.29 37.56
CA ALA A 10 4.83 63.54 38.74
C ALA A 10 5.19 62.03 38.58
N ILE A 11 5.92 61.52 39.57
CA ILE A 11 6.43 60.14 39.68
C ILE A 11 5.29 59.23 40.14
N GLY A 12 5.02 58.18 39.37
CA GLY A 12 4.25 57.01 39.80
C GLY A 12 5.18 55.80 39.86
N LEU A 13 5.46 55.32 41.06
CA LEU A 13 6.22 54.09 41.31
C LEU A 13 5.32 52.91 40.92
N ALA A 14 5.48 52.37 39.72
CA ALA A 14 4.83 51.13 39.31
C ALA A 14 5.52 49.95 40.01
N MET A 15 4.77 49.25 40.87
CA MET A 15 5.15 47.93 41.36
C MET A 15 5.28 46.99 40.16
N VAL A 16 6.50 46.48 39.94
CA VAL A 16 6.75 45.34 39.05
C VAL A 16 6.12 44.12 39.72
N PRO A 17 5.18 43.40 39.08
CA PRO A 17 4.77 42.11 39.60
C PRO A 17 6.00 41.20 39.55
N GLN A 18 6.43 40.74 40.73
CA GLN A 18 7.43 39.69 40.84
C GLN A 18 6.90 38.44 40.16
N GLY A 19 7.84 37.68 39.58
CA GLY A 19 7.61 36.56 38.69
C GLY A 19 6.55 35.60 39.20
N ILE A 20 5.76 35.13 38.24
CA ILE A 20 5.26 33.78 38.30
C ILE A 20 6.53 32.93 38.18
N ASP A 21 7.03 32.40 39.29
CA ASP A 21 7.99 31.31 39.25
C ASP A 21 7.30 30.19 38.47
N ALA A 22 7.65 30.07 37.19
CA ALA A 22 7.35 28.89 36.42
C ALA A 22 8.07 27.75 37.13
N VAL A 23 7.29 26.82 37.69
CA VAL A 23 7.78 25.49 37.99
C VAL A 23 8.13 24.88 36.65
N GLN A 24 9.37 25.08 36.20
CA GLN A 24 10.00 24.27 35.19
C GLN A 24 10.34 22.97 35.91
N ASP A 25 9.40 22.02 35.91
CA ASP A 25 9.78 20.63 36.12
C ASP A 25 10.67 20.27 34.93
N ASP A 26 11.96 20.07 35.19
CA ASP A 26 12.96 19.66 34.20
C ASP A 26 12.76 18.15 33.92
N GLU A 27 11.59 17.84 33.36
CA GLU A 27 11.19 16.47 33.04
C GLU A 27 12.11 15.92 31.94
N PRO A 28 12.65 14.69 32.10
CA PRO A 28 13.61 14.16 31.15
C PRO A 28 13.08 14.18 29.71
N LEU A 29 13.90 14.65 28.76
CA LEU A 29 13.52 14.81 27.35
C LEU A 29 12.85 13.56 26.76
N GLY A 30 13.34 12.36 27.10
CA GLY A 30 12.78 11.10 26.62
C GLY A 30 11.33 10.89 27.07
N LYS A 31 11.00 11.25 28.32
CA LYS A 31 9.62 11.18 28.83
C LYS A 31 8.72 12.20 28.15
N VAL A 32 9.19 13.44 28.02
CA VAL A 32 8.43 14.51 27.33
C VAL A 32 8.12 14.11 25.88
N THR A 33 9.10 13.50 25.20
CA THR A 33 8.94 13.01 23.83
C THR A 33 7.95 11.85 23.76
N TYR A 34 8.09 10.86 24.65
CA TYR A 34 7.20 9.70 24.72
C TYR A 34 5.74 10.09 25.01
N ASP A 35 5.51 10.91 26.03
CA ASP A 35 4.17 11.34 26.42
C ASP A 35 3.47 12.06 25.27
N ARG A 36 4.22 12.87 24.51
CA ARG A 36 3.70 13.65 23.41
C ARG A 36 3.35 12.82 22.17
N TRP A 37 4.16 11.81 21.84
CA TRP A 37 4.11 11.15 20.53
C TRP A 37 3.76 9.66 20.58
N CYS A 38 4.04 8.97 21.69
CA CYS A 38 3.97 7.52 21.80
C CYS A 38 2.84 7.05 22.73
N SER A 39 2.57 7.81 23.80
CA SER A 39 1.71 7.36 24.90
C SER A 39 0.23 7.13 24.53
N GLU A 40 -0.27 7.80 23.49
CA GLU A 40 -1.65 7.63 23.01
C GLU A 40 -1.90 6.19 22.51
N CYS A 41 -0.87 5.55 21.96
CA CYS A 41 -0.92 4.16 21.50
C CYS A 41 -0.32 3.21 22.55
N HIS A 42 0.89 3.48 23.01
CA HIS A 42 1.65 2.57 23.88
C HIS A 42 1.32 2.70 25.38
N GLY A 43 0.45 3.64 25.76
CA GLY A 43 0.07 3.90 27.15
C GLY A 43 1.11 4.73 27.90
N LEU A 44 0.69 5.50 28.91
CA LEU A 44 1.60 6.29 29.76
C LEU A 44 2.57 5.39 30.56
N ASP A 45 2.14 4.18 30.88
CA ASP A 45 2.92 3.19 31.62
C ASP A 45 3.69 2.22 30.70
N GLY A 46 3.64 2.42 29.38
CA GLY A 46 4.34 1.58 28.40
C GLY A 46 3.75 0.18 28.22
N ASP A 47 2.51 -0.04 28.62
CA ASP A 47 1.84 -1.35 28.67
C ASP A 47 1.05 -1.70 27.39
N GLY A 48 1.18 -0.89 26.33
CA GLY A 48 0.45 -1.11 25.08
C GLY A 48 -1.05 -0.79 25.15
N ASN A 49 -1.54 -0.19 26.24
CA ASN A 49 -2.96 0.10 26.46
C ASN A 49 -3.28 1.60 26.44
N GLY A 50 -2.68 2.34 25.50
CA GLY A 50 -3.05 3.74 25.24
C GLY A 50 -4.51 3.87 24.78
N SER A 51 -5.07 5.07 24.86
CA SER A 51 -6.47 5.35 24.47
C SER A 51 -6.79 5.02 23.01
N ALA A 52 -5.79 5.02 22.13
CA ALA A 52 -5.94 4.63 20.73
C ALA A 52 -5.75 3.12 20.47
N ALA A 53 -5.21 2.35 21.43
CA ALA A 53 -4.86 0.95 21.23
C ALA A 53 -6.08 0.08 20.82
N GLY A 54 -7.28 0.43 21.32
CA GLY A 54 -8.56 -0.21 20.98
C GLY A 54 -8.97 -0.14 19.50
N TYR A 55 -8.24 0.62 18.68
CA TYR A 55 -8.52 0.80 17.26
C TYR A 55 -7.40 0.23 16.37
N MET A 56 -6.55 -0.64 16.90
CA MET A 56 -5.38 -1.16 16.21
C MET A 56 -5.26 -2.67 16.41
N LEU A 57 -5.13 -3.40 15.31
CA LEU A 57 -4.60 -4.75 15.27
C LEU A 57 -3.49 -4.79 14.21
N PRO A 58 -2.27 -5.27 14.51
CA PRO A 58 -1.79 -5.72 15.81
C PRO A 58 -1.82 -4.64 16.90
N ARG A 59 -1.85 -5.06 18.17
CA ARG A 59 -1.83 -4.14 19.31
C ARG A 59 -0.49 -3.40 19.43
N PRO A 60 -0.47 -2.15 19.92
CA PRO A 60 0.77 -1.46 20.26
C PRO A 60 1.61 -2.31 21.22
N ARG A 61 2.94 -2.30 21.01
CA ARG A 61 3.85 -3.11 21.82
C ARG A 61 3.78 -2.73 23.31
N ASP A 62 3.63 -3.74 24.17
CA ASP A 62 3.83 -3.64 25.61
C ASP A 62 5.33 -3.70 25.93
N PHE A 63 5.90 -2.54 26.24
CA PHE A 63 7.32 -2.39 26.57
C PHE A 63 7.67 -2.98 27.94
N THR A 64 6.70 -3.20 28.84
CA THR A 64 6.93 -3.76 30.18
C THR A 64 7.39 -5.22 30.11
N LEU A 65 6.96 -5.94 29.08
CA LEU A 65 7.32 -7.35 28.81
C LEU A 65 8.75 -7.50 28.29
N ALA A 66 9.33 -6.44 27.73
CA ALA A 66 10.62 -6.43 27.05
C ALA A 66 10.77 -7.47 25.92
N LEU A 67 9.67 -7.80 25.24
CA LEU A 67 9.66 -8.62 24.03
C LEU A 67 9.61 -7.70 22.81
N TYR A 68 10.56 -7.85 21.88
CA TYR A 68 10.66 -7.00 20.69
C TYR A 68 10.80 -7.86 19.45
N ASN A 69 10.11 -7.53 18.37
CA ASN A 69 10.15 -8.30 17.13
C ASN A 69 11.24 -7.83 16.15
N ILE A 70 11.60 -6.54 16.16
CA ILE A 70 12.66 -5.97 15.31
C ILE A 70 13.97 -5.92 16.10
N ARG A 71 14.88 -6.87 15.84
CA ARG A 71 16.16 -7.01 16.56
C ARG A 71 17.27 -7.58 15.70
N THR A 72 18.49 -7.46 16.21
CA THR A 72 19.69 -8.16 15.72
C THR A 72 20.21 -9.22 16.70
N THR A 73 19.62 -9.32 17.88
CA THR A 73 19.98 -10.29 18.94
C THR A 73 19.24 -11.63 18.78
N ALA A 74 19.63 -12.65 19.56
CA ALA A 74 18.98 -13.96 19.51
C ALA A 74 17.52 -13.90 19.98
N SER A 75 16.69 -14.85 19.55
CA SER A 75 15.31 -14.97 20.05
C SER A 75 15.29 -15.09 21.57
N GLY A 76 14.35 -14.39 22.22
CA GLY A 76 14.26 -14.24 23.66
C GLY A 76 15.21 -13.21 24.28
N GLU A 77 16.21 -12.71 23.54
CA GLU A 77 17.15 -11.70 24.05
C GLU A 77 16.65 -10.27 23.80
N LEU A 78 17.12 -9.36 24.64
CA LEU A 78 16.77 -7.94 24.57
C LEU A 78 17.28 -7.29 23.26
N PRO A 79 16.58 -6.26 22.72
CA PRO A 79 17.09 -5.45 21.62
C PRO A 79 18.31 -4.63 22.05
N THR A 80 19.18 -4.32 21.09
CA THR A 80 20.17 -3.25 21.25
C THR A 80 19.51 -1.86 21.18
N ASP A 81 20.24 -0.82 21.61
CA ASP A 81 19.78 0.56 21.44
C ASP A 81 19.60 0.93 19.96
N ASP A 82 20.44 0.37 19.07
CA ASP A 82 20.33 0.56 17.63
C ASP A 82 19.09 -0.14 17.04
N ASP A 83 18.71 -1.31 17.57
CA ASP A 83 17.46 -1.99 17.17
C ASP A 83 16.23 -1.15 17.52
N LEU A 84 16.19 -0.59 18.74
CA LEU A 84 15.11 0.29 19.17
C LEU A 84 15.07 1.57 18.34
N LEU A 85 16.22 2.16 18.07
CA LEU A 85 16.33 3.35 17.23
C LEU A 85 15.87 3.07 15.80
N ARG A 86 16.21 1.91 15.24
CA ARG A 86 15.76 1.47 13.92
C ARG A 86 14.25 1.33 13.85
N ALA A 87 13.64 0.68 14.85
CA ALA A 87 12.18 0.56 14.95
C ALA A 87 11.49 1.93 15.07
N ILE A 88 12.08 2.89 15.79
CA ILE A 88 11.54 4.26 15.88
C ILE A 88 11.66 4.99 14.53
N ASN A 89 12.82 4.92 13.88
CA ASN A 89 13.06 5.63 12.63
C ASN A 89 12.14 5.13 11.51
N MET A 90 12.09 3.81 11.30
CA MET A 90 11.30 3.19 10.25
C MET A 90 9.81 3.11 10.60
N GLY A 91 9.47 3.19 11.89
CA GLY A 91 8.17 2.74 12.38
C GLY A 91 8.05 1.22 12.27
N ALA A 92 6.81 0.76 12.11
CA ALA A 92 6.53 -0.62 11.74
C ALA A 92 5.55 -0.62 10.55
N PRO A 93 6.08 -0.63 9.31
CA PRO A 93 5.28 -0.84 8.10
C PRO A 93 4.28 -2.00 8.26
N GLY A 94 3.09 -1.86 7.65
CA GLY A 94 1.97 -2.80 7.83
C GLY A 94 1.25 -2.69 9.17
N THR A 95 1.53 -1.66 9.98
CA THR A 95 0.85 -1.38 11.25
C THR A 95 0.55 0.11 11.40
N ALA A 96 -0.15 0.48 12.47
CA ALA A 96 -0.43 1.88 12.82
C ALA A 96 0.79 2.68 13.32
N MET A 97 1.99 2.09 13.44
CA MET A 97 3.19 2.79 13.93
C MET A 97 3.93 3.49 12.78
N PRO A 98 3.84 4.82 12.65
CA PRO A 98 4.48 5.55 11.56
C PRO A 98 6.00 5.67 11.75
N PRO A 99 6.74 6.00 10.69
CA PRO A 99 8.15 6.38 10.80
C PRO A 99 8.31 7.73 11.53
N TRP A 100 9.34 7.84 12.37
CA TRP A 100 9.65 9.06 13.13
C TRP A 100 10.98 9.70 12.74
N GLU A 101 11.71 9.14 11.76
CA GLU A 101 13.04 9.59 11.36
C GLU A 101 13.10 11.10 11.05
N ASP A 102 12.13 11.59 10.28
CA ASP A 102 12.03 12.99 9.83
C ASP A 102 11.27 13.91 10.79
N VAL A 103 10.65 13.34 11.83
CA VAL A 103 9.79 14.07 12.77
C VAL A 103 10.55 14.44 14.05
N LEU A 104 11.39 13.52 14.54
CA LEU A 104 12.13 13.66 15.78
C LEU A 104 13.61 13.95 15.53
N THR A 105 14.21 14.81 16.35
CA THR A 105 15.65 15.05 16.34
C THR A 105 16.42 13.83 16.87
N ASP A 106 17.70 13.70 16.50
CA ASP A 106 18.54 12.60 17.01
C ASP A 106 18.68 12.60 18.54
N GLU A 107 18.65 13.78 19.17
CA GLU A 107 18.67 13.93 20.63
C GLU A 107 17.38 13.40 21.26
N GLU A 108 16.21 13.76 20.70
CA GLU A 108 14.91 13.24 21.13
C GLU A 108 14.83 11.72 20.97
N LYS A 109 15.27 11.19 19.81
CA LYS A 109 15.28 9.74 19.55
C LYS A 109 16.19 8.98 20.52
N GLY A 110 17.41 9.48 20.76
CA GLY A 110 18.33 8.88 21.73
C GLY A 110 17.77 8.90 23.16
N ALA A 111 17.15 10.00 23.58
CA ALA A 111 16.51 10.11 24.88
C ALA A 111 15.27 9.20 25.00
N LEU A 112 14.50 9.07 23.92
CA LEU A 112 13.33 8.20 23.84
C LEU A 112 13.71 6.73 24.00
N VAL A 113 14.77 6.25 23.34
CA VAL A 113 15.30 4.88 23.49
C VAL A 113 15.62 4.60 24.97
N GLN A 114 16.32 5.50 25.64
CA GLN A 114 16.62 5.31 27.07
C GLN A 114 15.37 5.31 27.93
N TYR A 115 14.37 6.14 27.60
CA TYR A 115 13.11 6.17 28.35
C TYR A 115 12.27 4.89 28.16
N ILE A 116 12.16 4.36 26.93
CA ILE A 116 11.45 3.10 26.64
C ILE A 116 12.01 1.95 27.48
N LYS A 117 13.35 1.86 27.60
CA LYS A 117 14.01 0.84 28.42
C LYS A 117 13.64 0.93 29.91
N THR A 118 13.15 2.07 30.40
CA THR A 118 12.75 2.21 31.81
C THR A 118 11.43 1.50 32.16
N PHE A 119 10.61 1.13 31.16
CA PHE A 119 9.34 0.44 31.40
C PHE A 119 9.52 -1.02 31.84
N SER A 120 10.69 -1.61 31.60
CA SER A 120 10.95 -3.00 32.00
C SER A 120 12.19 -3.14 32.85
N ARG A 121 12.05 -3.89 33.94
CA ARG A 121 13.16 -4.27 34.84
C ARG A 121 14.19 -5.18 34.19
N PHE A 122 13.90 -5.76 33.01
CA PHE A 122 14.83 -6.63 32.31
C PHE A 122 15.98 -5.86 31.67
N PHE A 123 15.78 -4.58 31.34
CA PHE A 123 16.89 -3.74 30.90
C PHE A 123 17.79 -3.37 32.09
N SER A 124 19.04 -3.83 32.05
CA SER A 124 20.08 -3.50 33.02
C SER A 124 21.20 -2.71 32.34
N PRO A 125 21.76 -1.66 32.98
CA PRO A 125 22.93 -0.96 32.46
C PRO A 125 24.18 -1.83 32.32
N ASP A 126 24.25 -2.95 33.06
CA ASP A 126 25.41 -3.83 33.11
C ASP A 126 25.35 -4.97 32.07
N GLU A 127 24.20 -5.17 31.43
CA GLU A 127 23.97 -6.23 30.45
C GLU A 127 23.80 -5.60 29.07
N ILE A 128 24.82 -5.76 28.23
CA ILE A 128 24.85 -5.20 26.88
C ILE A 128 24.42 -6.32 25.93
N PRO A 129 23.25 -6.20 25.28
CA PRO A 129 22.80 -7.21 24.33
C PRO A 129 23.78 -7.34 23.16
N VAL A 130 24.06 -8.58 22.76
CA VAL A 130 25.07 -8.87 21.73
C VAL A 130 24.37 -9.28 20.42
N PRO A 131 24.55 -8.50 19.34
CA PRO A 131 24.04 -8.87 18.02
C PRO A 131 24.58 -10.23 17.54
N LEU A 132 23.75 -10.96 16.81
CA LEU A 132 24.17 -12.14 16.07
C LEU A 132 25.12 -11.75 14.93
N ASP A 133 26.10 -12.60 14.66
CA ASP A 133 26.81 -12.56 13.38
C ASP A 133 25.92 -13.19 12.30
N LEU A 134 25.42 -12.34 11.40
CA LEU A 134 24.51 -12.72 10.33
C LEU A 134 25.25 -13.03 9.02
N GLY A 135 26.55 -12.76 8.93
CA GLY A 135 27.30 -12.95 7.70
C GLY A 135 26.89 -11.97 6.59
N SER A 136 26.87 -12.44 5.34
CA SER A 136 26.55 -11.63 4.16
C SER A 136 25.75 -12.46 3.17
N PRO A 137 24.86 -11.84 2.38
CA PRO A 137 24.00 -12.57 1.46
C PRO A 137 24.80 -13.34 0.43
N THR A 138 24.32 -14.55 0.11
CA THR A 138 24.79 -15.31 -1.04
C THR A 138 24.37 -14.63 -2.34
N GLY A 139 25.05 -14.93 -3.45
CA GLY A 139 24.63 -14.43 -4.77
C GLY A 139 23.24 -14.96 -5.17
N VAL A 140 22.41 -14.10 -5.77
CA VAL A 140 21.08 -14.47 -6.28
C VAL A 140 21.18 -15.10 -7.66
N SER A 141 20.43 -16.18 -7.88
CA SER A 141 20.22 -16.84 -9.18
C SER A 141 18.93 -17.66 -9.13
N ASP A 142 18.39 -18.04 -10.29
CA ASP A 142 17.18 -18.88 -10.38
C ASP A 142 17.34 -20.21 -9.61
N GLU A 143 18.54 -20.79 -9.58
CA GLU A 143 18.84 -22.02 -8.82
C GLU A 143 18.77 -21.79 -7.31
N VAL A 144 19.27 -20.64 -6.83
CA VAL A 144 19.19 -20.23 -5.42
C VAL A 144 17.75 -19.95 -5.01
N ILE A 145 16.97 -19.28 -5.86
CA ILE A 145 15.54 -19.05 -5.60
C ILE A 145 14.77 -20.37 -5.55
N ALA A 146 15.05 -21.30 -6.48
CA ALA A 146 14.44 -22.62 -6.48
C ALA A 146 14.87 -23.49 -5.29
N GLU A 147 16.08 -23.31 -4.76
CA GLU A 147 16.49 -23.90 -3.48
C GLU A 147 15.69 -23.30 -2.33
N GLY A 148 15.59 -21.98 -2.26
CA GLY A 148 14.82 -21.29 -1.24
C GLY A 148 13.37 -21.73 -1.16
N ARG A 149 12.72 -21.90 -2.31
CA ARG A 149 11.36 -22.46 -2.40
C ARG A 149 11.27 -23.86 -1.82
N ARG A 150 12.24 -24.74 -2.13
CA ARG A 150 12.27 -26.10 -1.59
C ARG A 150 12.42 -26.11 -0.07
N GLN A 151 13.19 -25.19 0.49
CA GLN A 151 13.33 -25.05 1.94
C GLN A 151 12.08 -24.47 2.59
N TYR A 152 11.45 -23.47 1.96
CA TYR A 152 10.15 -22.92 2.39
C TYR A 152 9.07 -24.00 2.47
N GLU A 153 9.02 -24.89 1.48
CA GLU A 153 8.12 -26.05 1.46
C GLU A 153 8.49 -27.08 2.53
N ALA A 154 9.78 -27.41 2.67
CA ALA A 154 10.27 -28.43 3.61
C ALA A 154 10.14 -28.05 5.08
N ILE A 155 10.29 -26.77 5.40
CA ILE A 155 10.09 -26.20 6.76
C ILE A 155 8.61 -25.90 7.03
N GLU A 156 7.74 -26.05 6.02
CA GLU A 156 6.31 -25.83 6.11
C GLU A 156 5.91 -24.37 6.40
N CYS A 157 6.69 -23.40 5.91
CA CYS A 157 6.36 -21.97 6.01
C CYS A 157 4.99 -21.64 5.41
N TRP A 158 4.60 -22.39 4.36
CA TRP A 158 3.31 -22.31 3.68
C TRP A 158 2.10 -22.59 4.59
N LYS A 159 2.27 -23.27 5.74
CA LYS A 159 1.14 -23.51 6.66
C LYS A 159 0.57 -22.23 7.26
N CYS A 160 1.40 -21.21 7.42
CA CYS A 160 0.98 -19.89 7.90
C CYS A 160 0.91 -18.88 6.75
N HIS A 161 1.94 -18.85 5.91
CA HIS A 161 2.07 -17.84 4.86
C HIS A 161 1.44 -18.24 3.52
N GLY A 162 0.97 -19.48 3.35
CA GLY A 162 0.41 -19.99 2.09
C GLY A 162 1.47 -20.33 1.03
N ASP A 163 1.09 -21.06 -0.01
CA ASP A 163 2.04 -21.53 -1.03
C ASP A 163 2.66 -20.39 -1.85
N GLN A 164 1.90 -19.31 -2.06
CA GLN A 164 2.34 -18.10 -2.75
C GLN A 164 2.77 -16.98 -1.79
N GLY A 165 2.77 -17.24 -0.48
CA GLY A 165 3.19 -16.27 0.53
C GLY A 165 2.14 -15.20 0.89
N ARG A 166 0.86 -15.34 0.52
CA ARG A 166 -0.17 -14.31 0.75
C ARG A 166 -0.82 -14.32 2.14
N GLY A 167 -0.31 -15.14 3.07
CA GLY A 167 -0.89 -15.27 4.40
C GLY A 167 -2.17 -16.12 4.43
N ASP A 168 -2.40 -16.95 3.42
CA ASP A 168 -3.57 -17.81 3.21
C ASP A 168 -3.33 -19.27 3.62
N GLY A 169 -2.31 -19.52 4.44
CA GLY A 169 -2.02 -20.87 4.93
C GLY A 169 -3.12 -21.43 5.84
N GLU A 170 -3.26 -22.75 5.93
CA GLU A 170 -4.30 -23.42 6.72
C GLU A 170 -4.32 -23.03 8.22
N SER A 171 -3.17 -22.59 8.75
CA SER A 171 -3.02 -22.15 10.13
C SER A 171 -3.21 -20.65 10.32
N ALA A 172 -3.28 -19.87 9.24
CA ALA A 172 -3.42 -18.40 9.28
C ALA A 172 -4.56 -17.90 10.18
N PRO A 173 -5.81 -18.41 10.10
CA PRO A 173 -6.91 -17.92 10.96
C PRO A 173 -6.75 -18.26 12.44
N THR A 174 -5.76 -19.10 12.80
CA THR A 174 -5.55 -19.56 14.18
C THR A 174 -4.41 -18.82 14.90
N LEU A 175 -3.70 -17.94 14.18
CA LEU A 175 -2.53 -17.26 14.71
C LEU A 175 -2.91 -16.22 15.75
N MET A 176 -2.18 -16.25 16.87
CA MET A 176 -2.31 -15.28 17.97
C MET A 176 -0.94 -14.82 18.41
N ASP A 177 -0.84 -13.56 18.83
CA ASP A 177 0.33 -13.08 19.54
C ASP A 177 0.43 -13.67 20.97
N ASP A 178 1.57 -13.47 21.63
CA ASP A 178 1.80 -14.00 22.99
C ASP A 178 0.88 -13.37 24.06
N THR A 179 0.18 -12.29 23.71
CA THR A 179 -0.81 -11.63 24.57
C THR A 179 -2.25 -12.08 24.30
N GLY A 180 -2.46 -12.98 23.34
CA GLY A 180 -3.75 -13.59 23.00
C GLY A 180 -4.60 -12.79 22.03
N PHE A 181 -4.02 -11.81 21.31
CA PHE A 181 -4.72 -11.12 20.22
C PHE A 181 -4.48 -11.83 18.88
N PRO A 182 -5.47 -11.85 17.97
CA PRO A 182 -5.28 -12.38 16.63
C PRO A 182 -4.20 -11.58 15.89
N ILE A 183 -3.37 -12.28 15.12
CA ILE A 183 -2.32 -11.68 14.28
C ILE A 183 -2.33 -12.33 12.90
N VAL A 184 -2.19 -11.53 11.85
CA VAL A 184 -2.12 -12.04 10.47
C VAL A 184 -0.70 -12.47 10.13
N ALA A 185 -0.57 -13.57 9.37
CA ALA A 185 0.67 -13.84 8.67
C ALA A 185 0.87 -12.76 7.60
N THR A 186 2.03 -12.10 7.60
CA THR A 186 2.34 -11.06 6.61
C THR A 186 2.27 -11.60 5.19
N ASP A 187 1.66 -10.83 4.28
CA ASP A 187 1.73 -11.09 2.84
C ASP A 187 3.16 -10.83 2.35
N LEU A 188 3.86 -11.91 2.02
CA LEU A 188 5.24 -11.91 1.58
C LEU A 188 5.42 -11.33 0.17
N THR A 189 4.32 -11.15 -0.59
CA THR A 189 4.32 -10.48 -1.89
C THR A 189 4.32 -8.95 -1.77
N GLU A 190 4.11 -8.43 -0.55
CA GLU A 190 4.07 -6.99 -0.24
C GLU A 190 5.20 -6.59 0.73
N ASN A 191 6.44 -6.90 0.35
CA ASN A 191 7.61 -6.72 1.23
C ASN A 191 7.84 -5.27 1.71
N TRP A 192 7.25 -4.27 1.04
CA TRP A 192 7.26 -2.88 1.50
C TRP A 192 6.49 -2.65 2.81
N PHE A 193 5.67 -3.62 3.24
CA PHE A 193 5.02 -3.65 4.55
C PHE A 193 5.75 -4.50 5.60
N PHE A 194 6.97 -4.99 5.33
CA PHE A 194 7.73 -5.72 6.34
C PHE A 194 8.23 -4.78 7.44
N ASN A 195 7.73 -4.96 8.66
CA ASN A 195 8.12 -4.15 9.83
C ASN A 195 9.63 -4.20 10.14
N GLY A 196 10.29 -5.30 9.78
CA GLY A 196 11.72 -5.52 9.97
C GLY A 196 12.58 -5.03 8.82
N GLY A 197 12.01 -4.45 7.76
CA GLY A 197 12.69 -4.07 6.53
C GLY A 197 12.53 -5.09 5.39
N ALA A 198 12.71 -4.61 4.15
CA ALA A 198 12.28 -5.28 2.92
C ALA A 198 13.40 -5.98 2.15
N ASP A 199 14.66 -5.73 2.52
CA ASP A 199 15.84 -6.27 1.84
C ASP A 199 16.10 -7.74 2.24
N VAL A 200 16.89 -8.46 1.44
CA VAL A 200 17.18 -9.88 1.71
C VAL A 200 17.90 -10.08 3.04
N GLU A 201 18.79 -9.17 3.43
CA GLU A 201 19.46 -9.18 4.73
C GLU A 201 18.48 -8.95 5.89
N ASP A 202 17.45 -8.14 5.67
CA ASP A 202 16.42 -7.88 6.66
C ASP A 202 15.52 -9.10 6.87
N ILE A 203 15.15 -9.76 5.78
CA ILE A 203 14.39 -11.02 5.79
C ILE A 203 15.23 -12.12 6.45
N TYR A 204 16.49 -12.27 6.07
CA TYR A 204 17.39 -13.25 6.68
C TYR A 204 17.60 -12.98 8.18
N ARG A 205 17.70 -11.71 8.59
CA ARG A 205 17.73 -11.34 10.00
C ARG A 205 16.47 -11.80 10.72
N ALA A 206 15.28 -11.52 10.18
CA ALA A 206 14.02 -11.97 10.78
C ALA A 206 13.96 -13.50 10.92
N LEU A 207 14.44 -14.25 9.92
CA LEU A 207 14.55 -15.72 10.01
C LEU A 207 15.53 -16.16 11.11
N ARG A 208 16.65 -15.46 11.29
CA ARG A 208 17.66 -15.80 12.31
C ARG A 208 17.25 -15.41 13.73
N THR A 209 16.59 -14.27 13.91
CA THR A 209 16.20 -13.75 15.23
C THR A 209 14.83 -14.23 15.68
N GLY A 210 13.95 -14.60 14.75
CA GLY A 210 12.52 -14.73 15.02
C GLY A 210 11.87 -13.39 15.36
N LEU A 211 10.55 -13.40 15.51
CA LEU A 211 9.75 -12.23 15.84
C LEU A 211 9.09 -12.44 17.21
N ASP A 212 9.83 -12.14 18.30
CA ASP A 212 9.33 -12.37 19.66
C ASP A 212 8.00 -11.63 19.90
N GLY A 213 7.11 -12.28 20.65
CA GLY A 213 5.74 -11.84 20.82
C GLY A 213 4.79 -12.32 19.73
N SER A 214 5.25 -13.08 18.73
CA SER A 214 4.42 -13.64 17.66
C SER A 214 4.70 -15.14 17.43
N PRO A 215 3.84 -15.85 16.68
CA PRO A 215 4.08 -17.24 16.32
C PRO A 215 5.28 -17.49 15.40
N MET A 216 5.85 -16.46 14.78
CA MET A 216 6.96 -16.61 13.83
C MET A 216 8.26 -16.96 14.56
N PRO A 217 8.75 -18.21 14.45
CA PRO A 217 9.88 -18.68 15.23
C PRO A 217 11.21 -18.15 14.69
N ASN A 218 12.30 -18.44 15.40
CA ASN A 218 13.64 -18.32 14.86
C ASN A 218 14.09 -19.64 14.21
N PHE A 219 14.96 -19.54 13.20
CA PHE A 219 15.57 -20.67 12.53
C PHE A 219 17.05 -20.86 12.90
N SER A 220 17.57 -20.07 13.84
CA SER A 220 18.93 -20.24 14.37
C SER A 220 19.09 -21.61 15.05
N ASP A 221 18.08 -22.09 15.77
CA ASP A 221 18.13 -23.42 16.40
C ASP A 221 18.15 -24.55 15.37
N VAL A 222 17.37 -24.42 14.29
CA VAL A 222 17.30 -25.37 13.18
C VAL A 222 18.62 -25.40 12.40
N LEU A 223 19.22 -24.23 12.18
CA LEU A 223 20.55 -24.05 11.59
C LEU A 223 21.64 -24.70 12.46
N ASN A 224 21.64 -24.42 13.77
CA ASN A 224 22.61 -24.99 14.72
C ASN A 224 22.49 -26.51 14.85
N ALA A 225 21.27 -27.05 14.71
CA ALA A 225 21.01 -28.48 14.68
C ALA A 225 21.48 -29.15 13.38
N GLY A 226 21.88 -28.38 12.35
CA GLY A 226 22.29 -28.87 11.05
C GLY A 226 21.13 -29.46 10.23
N VAL A 227 19.89 -29.04 10.52
CA VAL A 227 18.70 -29.44 9.75
C VAL A 227 18.64 -28.64 8.44
N ILE A 228 19.05 -27.38 8.49
CA ILE A 228 19.27 -26.51 7.34
C ILE A 228 20.68 -25.92 7.44
N THR A 229 21.32 -25.65 6.32
CA THR A 229 22.61 -24.97 6.23
C THR A 229 22.42 -23.46 6.10
N ASP A 230 23.51 -22.71 6.31
CA ASP A 230 23.48 -21.25 6.19
C ASP A 230 23.15 -20.80 4.75
N GLU A 231 23.72 -21.48 3.76
CA GLU A 231 23.46 -21.23 2.34
C GLU A 231 21.99 -21.51 1.96
N GLU A 232 21.39 -22.56 2.53
CA GLU A 232 19.98 -22.90 2.32
C GLU A 232 19.04 -21.87 2.99
N LEU A 233 19.40 -21.35 4.17
CA LEU A 233 18.62 -20.30 4.82
C LEU A 233 18.71 -18.96 4.08
N TRP A 234 19.88 -18.60 3.54
CA TRP A 234 20.01 -17.47 2.63
C TRP A 234 19.22 -17.66 1.34
N ALA A 235 19.22 -18.86 0.77
CA ALA A 235 18.39 -19.19 -0.38
C ALA A 235 16.90 -18.98 -0.08
N MET A 236 16.43 -19.36 1.12
CA MET A 236 15.06 -19.11 1.56
C MET A 236 14.74 -17.62 1.67
N ALA A 237 15.66 -16.81 2.21
CA ALA A 237 15.49 -15.35 2.26
C ALA A 237 15.39 -14.75 0.84
N HIS A 238 16.21 -15.22 -0.11
CA HIS A 238 16.13 -14.82 -1.52
C HIS A 238 14.78 -15.22 -2.14
N TYR A 239 14.27 -16.41 -1.85
CA TYR A 239 12.95 -16.83 -2.31
C TYR A 239 11.84 -15.93 -1.76
N VAL A 240 11.82 -15.67 -0.45
CA VAL A 240 10.85 -14.76 0.16
C VAL A 240 10.94 -13.37 -0.46
N ARG A 241 12.15 -12.83 -0.69
CA ARG A 241 12.32 -11.54 -1.36
C ARG A 241 11.79 -11.55 -2.80
N SER A 242 11.91 -12.67 -3.51
CA SER A 242 11.47 -12.82 -4.90
C SER A 242 9.96 -12.90 -5.08
N LEU A 243 9.19 -13.12 -4.00
CA LEU A 243 7.73 -13.11 -4.04
C LEU A 243 7.15 -11.72 -4.27
N ALA A 244 7.88 -10.68 -3.88
CA ALA A 244 7.51 -9.29 -4.10
C ALA A 244 8.18 -8.72 -5.37
N PRO A 245 7.56 -7.71 -6.03
CA PRO A 245 8.19 -6.94 -7.10
C PRO A 245 9.60 -6.44 -6.75
N GLU A 246 10.44 -6.25 -7.78
CA GLU A 246 11.82 -5.76 -7.60
C GLU A 246 11.82 -4.37 -6.94
N ASP A 247 10.99 -3.47 -7.44
CA ASP A 247 10.80 -2.13 -6.87
C ASP A 247 9.49 -2.04 -6.09
N VAL A 248 9.49 -1.25 -5.01
CA VAL A 248 8.26 -0.90 -4.30
C VAL A 248 7.29 -0.23 -5.30
N PRO A 249 6.02 -0.65 -5.35
CA PRO A 249 5.07 -0.07 -6.29
C PRO A 249 4.95 1.44 -6.06
N GLY A 250 5.24 2.21 -7.10
CA GLY A 250 5.03 3.65 -7.08
C GLY A 250 3.53 3.98 -7.07
N ILE A 251 3.17 5.12 -6.48
CA ILE A 251 1.80 5.64 -6.59
C ILE A 251 1.66 6.28 -7.98
N SER A 252 1.03 5.55 -8.91
CA SER A 252 0.61 6.11 -10.20
C SER A 252 -0.77 6.71 -10.06
N GLU A 253 -0.94 7.97 -10.49
CA GLU A 253 -2.27 8.58 -10.57
C GLU A 253 -3.10 8.07 -11.75
N VAL A 254 -2.49 7.27 -12.65
CA VAL A 254 -3.07 6.85 -13.93
C VAL A 254 -2.99 5.34 -14.09
N VAL A 255 -4.15 4.71 -14.30
CA VAL A 255 -4.34 3.38 -14.87
C VAL A 255 -4.42 3.53 -16.38
N GLN A 256 -3.51 2.88 -17.12
CA GLN A 256 -3.56 2.85 -18.58
C GLN A 256 -4.36 1.64 -19.04
N ALA A 257 -5.38 1.86 -19.87
CA ALA A 257 -6.06 0.79 -20.58
C ALA A 257 -5.35 0.58 -21.92
N LYS A 258 -4.68 -0.56 -22.07
CA LYS A 258 -3.94 -0.90 -23.28
C LYS A 258 -4.88 -1.06 -24.47
N LEU A 259 -4.55 -0.44 -25.61
CA LEU A 259 -5.32 -0.62 -26.84
C LEU A 259 -4.91 -1.94 -27.53
N LEU A 260 -5.90 -2.79 -27.82
CA LEU A 260 -5.72 -3.97 -28.65
C LEU A 260 -5.74 -3.56 -30.14
N ILE A 261 -4.60 -3.76 -30.82
CA ILE A 261 -4.33 -3.13 -32.14
C ILE A 261 -4.96 -3.90 -33.31
N GLU A 262 -5.30 -5.18 -33.14
CA GLU A 262 -5.89 -5.98 -34.21
C GLU A 262 -7.38 -5.67 -34.38
N GLU A 263 -7.84 -5.39 -35.60
CA GLU A 263 -9.24 -5.01 -35.91
C GLU A 263 -10.30 -6.04 -35.47
N SER A 264 -9.90 -7.25 -35.07
CA SER A 264 -10.77 -8.31 -34.55
C SER A 264 -10.38 -8.77 -33.15
N ALA A 265 -9.52 -8.03 -32.44
CA ALA A 265 -9.17 -8.36 -31.07
C ALA A 265 -10.38 -8.11 -30.16
N GLU A 266 -10.81 -9.16 -29.48
CA GLU A 266 -11.79 -9.07 -28.41
C GLU A 266 -11.05 -8.74 -27.10
N VAL A 267 -11.68 -7.96 -26.23
CA VAL A 267 -11.15 -7.77 -24.88
C VAL A 267 -11.24 -9.07 -24.10
N ALA A 268 -10.28 -9.30 -23.21
CA ALA A 268 -10.28 -10.50 -22.38
C ALA A 268 -11.53 -10.54 -21.49
N THR A 269 -12.33 -11.59 -21.62
CA THR A 269 -13.49 -11.84 -20.75
C THR A 269 -13.18 -12.86 -19.66
N SER A 270 -11.95 -13.37 -19.63
CA SER A 270 -11.47 -14.23 -18.56
C SER A 270 -10.23 -13.70 -17.85
N VAL A 271 -10.18 -13.91 -16.53
CA VAL A 271 -9.07 -13.61 -15.63
C VAL A 271 -7.79 -14.36 -16.02
N GLY A 272 -7.92 -15.54 -16.63
CA GLY A 272 -6.79 -16.39 -17.03
C GLY A 272 -6.27 -16.15 -18.46
N ASP A 273 -6.75 -15.11 -19.14
CA ASP A 273 -6.35 -14.81 -20.53
C ASP A 273 -4.89 -14.34 -20.63
N GLU A 274 -4.13 -14.87 -21.59
CA GLU A 274 -2.72 -14.53 -21.84
C GLU A 274 -2.54 -13.04 -22.21
N ALA A 275 -3.59 -12.37 -22.70
CA ALA A 275 -3.55 -10.93 -23.00
C ALA A 275 -3.18 -10.07 -21.77
N TRP A 276 -3.44 -10.56 -20.54
CA TRP A 276 -3.06 -9.87 -19.30
C TRP A 276 -1.56 -9.88 -19.01
N ASP A 277 -0.78 -10.79 -19.62
CA ASP A 277 0.65 -10.94 -19.38
C ASP A 277 1.44 -9.75 -19.95
N GLU A 278 0.92 -9.11 -21.00
CA GLU A 278 1.54 -7.94 -21.63
C GLU A 278 1.07 -6.61 -21.04
N ILE A 279 0.31 -6.63 -19.94
CA ILE A 279 -0.23 -5.43 -19.28
C ILE A 279 0.35 -5.34 -17.88
N GLU A 280 1.09 -4.26 -17.65
CA GLU A 280 1.61 -3.93 -16.33
C GLU A 280 0.48 -3.47 -15.41
N GLY A 281 0.44 -3.98 -14.18
CA GLY A 281 -0.55 -3.60 -13.19
C GLY A 281 -0.22 -2.24 -12.57
N THR A 282 -1.24 -1.42 -12.38
CA THR A 282 -1.13 -0.18 -11.58
C THR A 282 -1.55 -0.45 -10.15
N TYR A 283 -0.64 -0.25 -9.19
CA TYR A 283 -0.98 -0.34 -7.76
C TYR A 283 -1.68 0.94 -7.28
N ILE A 284 -2.82 0.78 -6.63
CA ILE A 284 -3.61 1.85 -6.04
C ILE A 284 -3.72 1.59 -4.54
N PRO A 285 -3.08 2.42 -3.70
CA PRO A 285 -3.20 2.28 -2.26
C PRO A 285 -4.62 2.64 -1.80
N LEU A 286 -5.11 1.88 -0.84
CA LEU A 286 -6.37 2.11 -0.16
C LEU A 286 -6.13 2.52 1.30
N VAL A 287 -7.12 3.19 1.88
CA VAL A 287 -7.11 3.58 3.29
C VAL A 287 -8.46 3.29 3.92
N GLY A 288 -8.46 3.05 5.23
CA GLY A 288 -9.69 2.81 5.98
C GLY A 288 -10.66 3.99 5.95
N GLN A 289 -11.95 3.69 5.82
CA GLN A 289 -13.02 4.66 5.87
C GLN A 289 -13.23 5.19 7.31
N ILE A 290 -12.65 6.36 7.62
CA ILE A 290 -12.72 7.00 8.95
C ILE A 290 -13.58 8.28 9.02
N ILE A 291 -14.27 8.64 7.95
CA ILE A 291 -15.07 9.87 7.83
C ILE A 291 -16.51 9.64 8.32
N VAL A 292 -17.20 8.65 7.75
CA VAL A 292 -18.62 8.36 8.00
C VAL A 292 -18.76 7.22 8.99
N LYS A 293 -19.66 7.36 9.96
CA LYS A 293 -19.93 6.33 10.96
C LYS A 293 -20.82 5.20 10.39
N PRO A 294 -20.72 3.97 10.92
CA PRO A 294 -19.69 3.49 11.84
C PRO A 294 -18.35 3.30 11.13
N ARG A 295 -17.26 3.67 11.78
CA ARG A 295 -15.89 3.58 11.23
C ARG A 295 -15.25 2.23 11.49
N TRP A 296 -14.27 1.89 10.67
CA TRP A 296 -13.38 0.74 10.84
C TRP A 296 -11.95 1.22 10.67
N PHE A 297 -11.15 1.04 11.71
CA PHE A 297 -9.78 1.58 11.78
C PHE A 297 -8.71 0.55 11.44
N ASP A 298 -9.12 -0.69 11.18
CA ASP A 298 -8.26 -1.82 10.87
C ASP A 298 -8.72 -2.49 9.56
N PRO A 299 -8.75 -1.74 8.45
CA PRO A 299 -9.00 -2.36 7.15
C PRO A 299 -7.92 -3.41 6.85
N ARG A 300 -8.31 -4.52 6.25
CA ARG A 300 -7.37 -5.57 5.85
C ARG A 300 -6.80 -5.38 4.45
N VAL A 301 -7.54 -4.71 3.57
CA VAL A 301 -7.11 -4.47 2.19
C VAL A 301 -6.44 -3.11 2.08
N ASP A 302 -5.11 -3.10 1.97
CA ASP A 302 -4.30 -1.87 1.90
C ASP A 302 -4.09 -1.34 0.48
N GLY A 303 -4.47 -2.10 -0.53
CA GLY A 303 -4.25 -1.74 -1.92
C GLY A 303 -4.96 -2.65 -2.91
N VAL A 304 -5.09 -2.18 -4.15
CA VAL A 304 -5.52 -2.98 -5.30
C VAL A 304 -4.55 -2.81 -6.46
N TRP A 305 -4.33 -3.88 -7.21
CA TRP A 305 -3.70 -3.84 -8.52
C TRP A 305 -4.77 -3.74 -9.60
N VAL A 306 -4.60 -2.82 -10.55
CA VAL A 306 -5.54 -2.60 -11.64
C VAL A 306 -4.83 -2.80 -12.98
N LYS A 307 -5.39 -3.67 -13.81
CA LYS A 307 -5.03 -3.83 -15.23
C LYS A 307 -6.24 -3.48 -16.08
N ALA A 308 -6.03 -2.82 -17.22
CA ALA A 308 -7.11 -2.51 -18.14
C ALA A 308 -6.69 -2.69 -19.59
N MET A 309 -7.64 -3.08 -20.45
CA MET A 309 -7.48 -3.13 -21.90
C MET A 309 -8.77 -2.73 -22.61
N HIS A 310 -8.67 -2.23 -23.83
CA HIS A 310 -9.82 -1.94 -24.67
C HIS A 310 -9.51 -2.21 -26.15
N ASN A 311 -10.55 -2.47 -26.95
CA ASN A 311 -10.43 -2.60 -28.42
C ASN A 311 -11.03 -1.40 -29.18
N GLY A 312 -11.53 -0.39 -28.45
CA GLY A 312 -12.19 0.79 -29.02
C GLY A 312 -13.71 0.71 -29.05
N ASP A 313 -14.28 -0.48 -28.79
CA ASP A 313 -15.72 -0.70 -28.63
C ASP A 313 -16.06 -1.18 -27.21
N ASP A 314 -15.21 -2.04 -26.63
CA ASP A 314 -15.33 -2.63 -25.30
C ASP A 314 -14.10 -2.34 -24.43
N ILE A 315 -14.27 -2.39 -23.12
CA ILE A 315 -13.23 -2.33 -22.11
C ILE A 315 -13.29 -3.52 -21.16
N SER A 316 -12.13 -3.94 -20.70
CA SER A 316 -11.95 -4.89 -19.61
C SER A 316 -11.08 -4.26 -18.53
N VAL A 317 -11.54 -4.30 -17.28
CA VAL A 317 -10.83 -3.80 -16.11
C VAL A 317 -10.73 -4.93 -15.09
N MET A 318 -9.51 -5.42 -14.86
CA MET A 318 -9.21 -6.40 -13.84
C MET A 318 -8.67 -5.70 -12.60
N VAL A 319 -9.31 -5.96 -11.46
CA VAL A 319 -8.88 -5.49 -10.14
C VAL A 319 -8.51 -6.71 -9.31
N SER A 320 -7.36 -6.67 -8.65
CA SER A 320 -6.90 -7.76 -7.79
C SER A 320 -6.32 -7.26 -6.47
N TRP A 321 -6.61 -7.98 -5.39
CA TRP A 321 -6.07 -7.70 -4.06
C TRP A 321 -5.84 -9.00 -3.31
N SER A 322 -4.88 -8.99 -2.39
CA SER A 322 -4.66 -10.11 -1.48
C SER A 322 -5.81 -10.21 -0.48
N ASP A 323 -6.32 -11.41 -0.35
CA ASP A 323 -7.40 -11.77 0.55
C ASP A 323 -7.20 -13.24 0.95
N PRO A 324 -6.77 -13.52 2.20
CA PRO A 324 -6.41 -14.87 2.59
C PRO A 324 -7.53 -15.90 2.54
N ASN A 325 -8.78 -15.47 2.37
CA ASN A 325 -9.95 -16.35 2.34
C ASN A 325 -11.02 -15.81 1.40
N ASN A 326 -12.01 -16.66 1.12
CA ASN A 326 -13.18 -16.28 0.32
C ASN A 326 -14.32 -16.02 1.28
N SER A 327 -14.47 -14.76 1.72
CA SER A 327 -15.47 -14.44 2.73
C SER A 327 -16.88 -14.56 2.16
N PRO A 328 -17.85 -15.14 2.90
CA PRO A 328 -17.69 -15.74 4.22
C PRO A 328 -17.04 -17.14 4.15
N ASP A 329 -15.96 -17.35 4.89
CA ASP A 329 -15.28 -18.64 5.03
C ASP A 329 -15.53 -19.24 6.43
N PRO A 330 -16.16 -20.42 6.53
CA PRO A 330 -16.34 -21.11 7.80
C PRO A 330 -15.05 -21.40 8.58
N LEU A 331 -13.88 -21.49 7.93
CA LEU A 331 -12.59 -21.66 8.62
C LEU A 331 -12.13 -20.39 9.34
N TRP A 332 -12.65 -19.23 8.94
CA TRP A 332 -12.31 -17.92 9.49
C TRP A 332 -13.37 -17.39 10.46
N SER A 333 -14.41 -18.17 10.81
CA SER A 333 -15.47 -17.69 11.70
C SER A 333 -15.00 -17.34 13.11
N ASP A 334 -14.05 -18.12 13.65
CA ASP A 334 -13.46 -17.86 14.97
C ASP A 334 -12.58 -16.60 14.94
N TRP A 335 -11.83 -16.40 13.84
CA TRP A 335 -11.06 -15.19 13.59
C TRP A 335 -11.98 -13.96 13.54
N GLN A 336 -13.01 -14.00 12.68
CA GLN A 336 -13.98 -12.93 12.52
C GLN A 336 -14.62 -12.57 13.86
N SER A 337 -15.04 -13.56 14.65
CA SER A 337 -15.61 -13.33 15.98
C SER A 337 -14.63 -12.62 16.92
N GLN A 338 -13.34 -12.98 16.91
CA GLN A 338 -12.33 -12.32 17.73
C GLN A 338 -12.09 -10.89 17.28
N VAL A 339 -11.81 -10.67 15.99
CA VAL A 339 -11.54 -9.35 15.43
C VAL A 339 -12.71 -8.41 15.68
N THR A 340 -13.94 -8.83 15.37
CA THR A 340 -15.14 -8.00 15.58
C THR A 340 -15.42 -7.69 17.05
N THR A 341 -15.05 -8.58 17.98
CA THR A 341 -15.15 -8.33 19.42
C THR A 341 -14.09 -7.35 19.90
N ILE A 342 -12.85 -7.49 19.44
CA ILE A 342 -11.70 -6.69 19.86
C ILE A 342 -11.77 -5.27 19.28
N MET A 343 -12.15 -5.20 18.00
CA MET A 343 -12.28 -3.98 17.21
C MET A 343 -13.71 -3.44 17.23
N GLU A 344 -14.55 -3.88 18.18
CA GLU A 344 -15.94 -3.46 18.24
C GLU A 344 -16.02 -1.93 18.19
N PRO A 345 -16.68 -1.35 17.17
CA PRO A 345 -16.67 0.08 17.00
C PRO A 345 -17.47 0.74 18.12
N GLN A 346 -16.81 1.62 18.84
CA GLN A 346 -17.41 2.37 19.96
C GLN A 346 -18.63 3.22 19.56
N GLU A 347 -18.83 3.44 18.25
CA GLU A 347 -19.86 4.32 17.70
C GLU A 347 -21.19 3.62 17.46
N ALA A 348 -21.17 2.33 17.14
CA ALA A 348 -22.34 1.50 16.93
C ALA A 348 -21.90 0.02 17.01
N PRO A 349 -22.71 -0.85 17.63
CA PRO A 349 -22.39 -2.28 17.72
C PRO A 349 -22.07 -2.88 16.35
N TYR A 350 -21.24 -3.92 16.35
CA TYR A 350 -21.05 -4.73 15.16
C TYR A 350 -22.37 -5.43 14.78
N ASP A 351 -22.72 -5.41 13.48
CA ASP A 351 -23.90 -6.11 12.99
C ASP A 351 -23.54 -7.56 12.69
N GLU A 352 -23.74 -8.43 13.67
CA GLU A 352 -23.54 -9.88 13.57
C GLU A 352 -24.57 -10.58 12.65
N THR A 353 -25.54 -9.85 12.09
CA THR A 353 -26.58 -10.47 11.26
C THR A 353 -26.15 -10.61 9.80
N GLY A 354 -26.37 -11.81 9.25
CA GLY A 354 -26.08 -12.12 7.86
C GLY A 354 -24.59 -12.33 7.57
N ALA A 355 -24.31 -13.09 6.51
CA ALA A 355 -22.95 -13.25 6.00
C ALA A 355 -22.40 -11.90 5.53
N LYS A 356 -21.09 -11.67 5.75
CA LYS A 356 -20.36 -10.56 5.17
C LYS A 356 -19.52 -11.10 4.01
N PRO A 357 -19.97 -10.92 2.75
CA PRO A 357 -19.15 -11.27 1.60
C PRO A 357 -18.04 -10.24 1.40
N ASP A 358 -16.97 -10.65 0.73
CA ASP A 358 -16.02 -9.71 0.14
C ASP A 358 -16.72 -8.89 -0.94
N GLN A 359 -16.30 -7.64 -1.07
CA GLN A 359 -16.96 -6.70 -1.98
C GLN A 359 -15.93 -5.80 -2.66
N LEU A 360 -16.23 -5.48 -3.92
CA LEU A 360 -15.50 -4.49 -4.69
C LEU A 360 -16.51 -3.51 -5.28
N VAL A 361 -16.26 -2.22 -5.10
CA VAL A 361 -16.96 -1.16 -5.82
C VAL A 361 -15.97 -0.32 -6.60
N VAL A 362 -16.15 -0.27 -7.90
CA VAL A 362 -15.47 0.69 -8.79
C VAL A 362 -16.40 1.86 -9.02
N GLN A 363 -15.90 3.07 -8.80
CA GLN A 363 -16.66 4.30 -8.85
C GLN A 363 -16.15 5.21 -9.96
N PHE A 364 -17.10 5.78 -10.70
CA PHE A 364 -16.89 6.78 -11.74
C PHE A 364 -17.82 7.98 -11.49
N PRO A 365 -17.54 9.16 -12.05
CA PRO A 365 -18.54 10.23 -12.05
C PRO A 365 -19.69 9.86 -13.00
N MET A 366 -20.92 10.31 -12.72
CA MET A 366 -22.05 10.10 -13.66
C MET A 366 -21.86 10.83 -15.00
N GLN A 367 -21.03 11.88 -15.02
CA GLN A 367 -20.72 12.67 -16.20
C GLN A 367 -19.26 13.13 -16.12
N MET A 368 -18.59 13.25 -17.27
CA MET A 368 -17.22 13.76 -17.29
C MET A 368 -17.15 15.15 -16.63
N PRO A 369 -16.27 15.35 -15.64
CA PRO A 369 -16.18 16.63 -14.96
C PRO A 369 -15.65 17.74 -15.87
N GLU A 370 -16.26 18.91 -15.81
CA GLU A 370 -15.69 20.12 -16.43
C GLU A 370 -14.59 20.69 -15.53
N GLY A 371 -13.34 20.67 -16.01
CA GLY A 371 -12.19 21.20 -15.29
C GLY A 371 -11.71 20.29 -14.15
N MET A 372 -11.41 20.86 -12.98
CA MET A 372 -10.76 20.13 -11.87
C MET A 372 -11.76 19.62 -10.81
N GLU A 373 -13.03 20.02 -10.87
CA GLU A 373 -13.99 19.71 -9.81
C GLU A 373 -14.61 18.33 -9.99
N ARG A 374 -14.28 17.38 -9.11
CA ARG A 374 -14.81 16.00 -9.13
C ARG A 374 -15.96 15.84 -8.12
N PRO A 375 -16.84 14.83 -8.28
CA PRO A 375 -17.72 14.41 -7.19
C PRO A 375 -16.91 14.13 -5.92
N TYR A 376 -17.55 14.21 -4.76
CA TYR A 376 -16.89 13.80 -3.52
C TYR A 376 -16.49 12.32 -3.63
N PHE A 377 -15.24 11.98 -3.32
CA PHE A 377 -14.71 10.62 -3.54
C PHE A 377 -15.49 9.55 -2.75
N LEU A 378 -16.14 9.96 -1.65
CA LEU A 378 -16.95 9.09 -0.82
C LEU A 378 -18.39 8.96 -1.38
N LYS A 379 -18.51 8.38 -2.57
CA LYS A 379 -19.79 8.09 -3.25
C LYS A 379 -20.61 9.31 -3.64
N GLY A 380 -19.95 10.43 -3.93
CA GLY A 380 -20.57 11.64 -4.45
C GLY A 380 -21.41 12.40 -3.44
N ASP A 381 -22.29 13.24 -3.96
CA ASP A 381 -23.30 13.98 -3.20
C ASP A 381 -24.54 14.26 -4.07
N ASN A 382 -25.57 14.88 -3.50
CA ASN A 382 -26.81 15.19 -4.23
C ASN A 382 -26.62 16.04 -5.49
N ARG A 383 -25.59 16.89 -5.55
CA ARG A 383 -25.27 17.75 -6.71
C ARG A 383 -24.40 17.02 -7.72
N ARG A 384 -23.51 16.15 -7.25
CA ARG A 384 -22.59 15.36 -8.08
C ARG A 384 -22.71 13.88 -7.71
N PRO A 385 -23.71 13.17 -8.25
CA PRO A 385 -23.83 11.74 -8.09
C PRO A 385 -22.65 11.02 -8.76
N VAL A 386 -22.46 9.77 -8.37
CA VAL A 386 -21.48 8.84 -8.96
C VAL A 386 -22.17 7.62 -9.53
N TYR A 387 -21.52 7.03 -10.51
CA TYR A 387 -21.85 5.76 -11.14
C TYR A 387 -20.97 4.66 -10.56
N LEU A 388 -21.54 3.48 -10.30
CA LEU A 388 -20.91 2.41 -9.53
C LEU A 388 -20.99 1.08 -10.28
N TRP A 389 -19.89 0.34 -10.31
CA TRP A 389 -19.88 -1.10 -10.56
C TRP A 389 -19.63 -1.81 -9.23
N GLN A 390 -20.58 -2.63 -8.78
CA GLN A 390 -20.45 -3.40 -7.56
C GLN A 390 -20.35 -4.89 -7.87
N TRP A 391 -19.39 -5.56 -7.26
CA TRP A 391 -19.29 -7.01 -7.19
C TRP A 391 -19.27 -7.48 -5.74
N THR A 392 -19.84 -8.66 -5.47
CA THR A 392 -19.77 -9.33 -4.15
C THR A 392 -19.52 -10.83 -4.31
N SER A 393 -18.73 -11.43 -3.41
CA SER A 393 -18.32 -12.84 -3.46
C SER A 393 -19.46 -13.85 -3.28
N ASP A 394 -20.55 -13.47 -2.61
CA ASP A 394 -21.73 -14.32 -2.43
C ASP A 394 -22.60 -14.42 -3.69
N ARG A 395 -22.69 -13.32 -4.46
CA ARG A 395 -23.50 -13.24 -5.68
C ARG A 395 -22.72 -13.66 -6.91
N MET A 396 -21.40 -13.41 -6.93
CA MET A 396 -20.54 -13.62 -8.10
C MET A 396 -21.09 -12.95 -9.37
N MET A 397 -21.74 -11.80 -9.19
CA MET A 397 -22.35 -10.99 -10.24
C MET A 397 -22.01 -9.52 -10.02
N ALA A 398 -21.89 -8.78 -11.11
CA ALA A 398 -21.73 -7.33 -11.06
C ALA A 398 -23.08 -6.65 -11.19
N LEU A 399 -23.20 -5.50 -10.52
CA LEU A 399 -24.35 -4.61 -10.63
C LEU A 399 -23.89 -3.20 -10.95
N GLU A 400 -24.57 -2.56 -11.88
CA GLU A 400 -24.48 -1.12 -12.12
C GLU A 400 -25.48 -0.36 -11.26
N GLY A 401 -25.05 0.79 -10.75
CA GLY A 401 -25.87 1.62 -9.89
C GLY A 401 -25.37 3.05 -9.79
N GLU A 402 -26.07 3.83 -8.97
CA GLU A 402 -25.69 5.21 -8.65
C GLU A 402 -25.64 5.45 -7.14
N ALA A 403 -24.93 6.50 -6.74
CA ALA A 403 -24.97 7.03 -5.38
C ALA A 403 -24.89 8.56 -5.34
N ARG A 404 -25.48 9.13 -4.28
CA ARG A 404 -25.53 10.57 -3.96
C ARG A 404 -24.97 10.83 -2.55
N GLY A 405 -23.94 10.07 -2.21
CA GLY A 405 -23.31 9.96 -0.90
C GLY A 405 -23.37 8.54 -0.36
N VAL A 406 -22.51 8.25 0.60
CA VAL A 406 -22.49 6.94 1.31
C VAL A 406 -23.85 6.61 1.91
N GLY A 407 -24.30 5.37 1.74
CA GLY A 407 -25.58 4.88 2.26
C GLY A 407 -26.78 5.24 1.38
N THR A 408 -26.56 5.80 0.19
CA THR A 408 -27.60 6.12 -0.80
C THR A 408 -27.48 5.31 -2.09
N GLU A 409 -26.64 4.28 -2.07
CA GLU A 409 -26.38 3.39 -3.20
C GLU A 409 -27.67 2.73 -3.67
N SER A 410 -27.90 2.73 -4.98
CA SER A 410 -29.07 2.12 -5.61
C SER A 410 -28.64 1.38 -6.87
N PHE A 411 -28.97 0.08 -6.93
CA PHE A 411 -28.65 -0.81 -8.03
C PHE A 411 -29.96 -1.26 -8.71
N PRO A 412 -30.40 -0.60 -9.79
CA PRO A 412 -31.59 -1.01 -10.55
C PRO A 412 -31.39 -2.38 -11.21
N ALA A 413 -32.50 -3.06 -11.50
CA ALA A 413 -32.47 -4.39 -12.14
C ALA A 413 -32.38 -4.35 -13.68
N ASP A 414 -32.74 -3.21 -14.26
CA ASP A 414 -32.65 -2.94 -15.71
C ASP A 414 -31.44 -2.02 -15.97
N GLY A 415 -30.94 -1.98 -17.20
CA GLY A 415 -29.77 -1.16 -17.57
C GLY A 415 -28.47 -1.72 -16.97
N GLN A 416 -28.27 -3.03 -17.13
CA GLN A 416 -27.05 -3.72 -16.70
C GLN A 416 -26.26 -4.12 -17.95
N ASP A 417 -25.22 -3.37 -18.27
CA ASP A 417 -24.27 -3.56 -19.36
C ASP A 417 -22.91 -4.09 -18.86
N VAL A 418 -22.66 -4.08 -17.55
CA VAL A 418 -21.44 -4.63 -16.95
C VAL A 418 -21.52 -6.16 -16.79
N GLY A 419 -20.55 -6.85 -17.40
CA GLY A 419 -20.25 -8.26 -17.16
C GLY A 419 -19.15 -8.42 -16.10
N VAL A 420 -19.08 -9.61 -15.49
CA VAL A 420 -18.00 -9.94 -14.54
C VAL A 420 -17.57 -11.39 -14.61
N GLU A 421 -16.27 -11.63 -14.47
CA GLU A 421 -15.71 -12.89 -14.01
C GLU A 421 -14.89 -12.63 -12.74
N ALA A 422 -15.03 -13.46 -11.72
CA ALA A 422 -14.25 -13.34 -10.50
C ALA A 422 -13.71 -14.69 -10.06
N ILE A 423 -12.45 -14.73 -9.64
CA ILE A 423 -11.78 -15.93 -9.13
C ILE A 423 -11.03 -15.55 -7.85
N HIS A 424 -11.24 -16.35 -6.79
CA HIS A 424 -10.37 -16.38 -5.62
C HIS A 424 -9.45 -17.59 -5.75
N GLN A 425 -8.15 -17.37 -5.73
CA GLN A 425 -7.16 -18.43 -5.83
C GLN A 425 -5.86 -17.98 -5.18
N ASP A 426 -5.23 -18.86 -4.41
CA ASP A 426 -3.92 -18.66 -3.77
C ASP A 426 -3.86 -17.34 -2.97
N GLY A 427 -4.90 -17.08 -2.16
CA GLY A 427 -4.97 -15.91 -1.27
C GLY A 427 -5.18 -14.58 -1.99
N GLN A 428 -5.75 -14.60 -3.20
CA GLN A 428 -5.99 -13.40 -3.99
C GLN A 428 -7.33 -13.45 -4.72
N TRP A 429 -8.08 -12.35 -4.62
CA TRP A 429 -9.18 -12.07 -5.53
C TRP A 429 -8.68 -11.44 -6.82
N ARG A 430 -9.24 -11.89 -7.95
CA ARG A 430 -9.14 -11.25 -9.26
C ARG A 430 -10.56 -11.08 -9.79
N VAL A 431 -11.01 -9.84 -9.91
CA VAL A 431 -12.35 -9.46 -10.39
C VAL A 431 -12.19 -8.69 -11.69
N LEU A 432 -12.68 -9.27 -12.77
CA LEU A 432 -12.65 -8.74 -14.12
C LEU A 432 -14.03 -8.20 -14.49
N PHE A 433 -14.13 -6.88 -14.66
CA PHE A 433 -15.31 -6.24 -15.24
C PHE A 433 -15.14 -6.06 -16.75
N THR A 434 -16.20 -6.32 -17.50
CA THR A 434 -16.27 -6.10 -18.95
C THR A 434 -17.47 -5.21 -19.28
N ARG A 435 -17.29 -4.21 -20.14
CA ARG A 435 -18.40 -3.32 -20.53
C ARG A 435 -18.13 -2.70 -21.91
N PRO A 436 -19.17 -2.40 -22.71
CA PRO A 436 -19.03 -1.49 -23.84
C PRO A 436 -18.50 -0.11 -23.39
N LEU A 437 -17.71 0.55 -24.24
CA LEU A 437 -17.23 1.92 -23.99
C LEU A 437 -18.38 2.91 -23.98
N MET A 438 -19.36 2.73 -24.88
CA MET A 438 -20.59 3.51 -24.95
C MET A 438 -21.79 2.58 -24.81
N THR A 439 -22.74 2.95 -23.96
CA THR A 439 -23.97 2.19 -23.76
C THR A 439 -25.18 2.96 -24.30
N SER A 440 -26.33 2.30 -24.34
CA SER A 440 -27.57 2.94 -24.80
C SER A 440 -28.31 3.70 -23.70
N ASP A 441 -27.88 3.56 -22.45
CA ASP A 441 -28.44 4.28 -21.30
C ASP A 441 -27.78 5.66 -21.19
N GLU A 442 -28.57 6.73 -21.22
CA GLU A 442 -28.04 8.09 -21.08
C GLU A 442 -27.57 8.43 -19.66
N ASN A 443 -27.84 7.56 -18.69
CA ASN A 443 -27.38 7.71 -17.30
C ASN A 443 -26.00 7.09 -17.05
N ASP A 444 -25.50 6.33 -18.01
CA ASP A 444 -24.22 5.68 -17.96
C ASP A 444 -23.10 6.62 -18.39
N LEU A 445 -21.90 6.40 -17.87
CA LEU A 445 -20.73 7.14 -18.31
C LEU A 445 -20.20 6.56 -19.63
N ASP A 446 -20.05 7.42 -20.64
CA ASP A 446 -19.32 7.10 -21.87
C ASP A 446 -17.81 7.13 -21.62
N PHE A 447 -17.11 6.08 -22.04
CA PHE A 447 -15.67 5.96 -21.89
C PHE A 447 -14.99 6.41 -23.18
N VAL A 448 -14.49 7.65 -23.17
CA VAL A 448 -13.92 8.29 -24.36
C VAL A 448 -12.40 8.15 -24.38
N THR A 449 -11.85 7.71 -25.52
CA THR A 449 -10.40 7.60 -25.73
C THR A 449 -9.72 8.97 -25.64
N GLY A 450 -8.52 9.02 -25.05
CA GLY A 450 -7.76 10.26 -24.89
C GLY A 450 -8.23 11.19 -23.77
N GLU A 451 -9.32 10.85 -23.07
CA GLU A 451 -9.79 11.57 -21.88
C GLU A 451 -9.31 10.88 -20.59
N ALA A 452 -9.10 11.68 -19.53
CA ALA A 452 -8.72 11.18 -18.21
C ALA A 452 -9.99 10.91 -17.39
N ILE A 453 -10.45 9.66 -17.39
CA ILE A 453 -11.69 9.22 -16.76
C ILE A 453 -11.44 9.05 -15.25
N PRO A 454 -12.10 9.82 -14.36
CA PRO A 454 -11.90 9.64 -12.93
C PRO A 454 -12.41 8.28 -12.46
N ILE A 455 -11.57 7.56 -11.72
CA ILE A 455 -11.87 6.23 -11.16
C ILE A 455 -11.45 6.16 -9.69
N SER A 456 -12.23 5.48 -8.86
CA SER A 456 -11.85 5.18 -7.48
C SER A 456 -12.42 3.83 -7.03
N PHE A 457 -11.87 3.28 -5.95
CA PHE A 457 -12.13 1.92 -5.50
C PHE A 457 -12.58 1.89 -4.05
N PHE A 458 -13.44 0.94 -3.73
CA PHE A 458 -13.76 0.54 -2.37
C PHE A 458 -13.72 -0.98 -2.28
N VAL A 459 -13.10 -1.50 -1.22
CA VAL A 459 -12.93 -2.94 -1.01
C VAL A 459 -13.27 -3.30 0.43
N TRP A 460 -13.85 -4.48 0.61
CA TRP A 460 -14.25 -5.04 1.89
C TRP A 460 -13.75 -6.47 2.00
N ASP A 461 -13.05 -6.78 3.10
CA ASP A 461 -12.82 -8.16 3.58
C ASP A 461 -13.91 -8.53 4.60
N GLY A 462 -14.78 -9.45 4.20
CA GLY A 462 -15.94 -9.84 4.98
C GLY A 462 -15.60 -10.52 6.32
N ASP A 463 -14.62 -11.41 6.33
CA ASP A 463 -14.19 -12.14 7.54
C ASP A 463 -13.28 -11.31 8.45
N ASN A 464 -12.76 -10.18 7.97
CA ASN A 464 -12.24 -9.11 8.82
C ASN A 464 -13.34 -8.27 9.49
N GLY A 465 -14.61 -8.48 9.15
CA GLY A 465 -15.74 -7.74 9.70
C GLY A 465 -16.10 -6.47 8.92
N GLU A 466 -15.57 -6.30 7.71
CA GLU A 466 -15.85 -5.14 6.89
C GLU A 466 -17.22 -5.29 6.20
N SER A 467 -18.03 -4.24 6.23
CA SER A 467 -19.29 -4.16 5.49
C SER A 467 -19.88 -2.75 5.55
N GLY A 468 -20.72 -2.41 4.56
CA GLY A 468 -21.41 -1.12 4.52
C GLY A 468 -20.42 0.05 4.51
N ASN A 469 -20.39 0.84 5.58
CA ASN A 469 -19.49 2.01 5.68
C ASN A 469 -18.07 1.65 6.13
N ARG A 470 -17.83 0.42 6.57
CA ARG A 470 -16.58 -0.07 7.13
C ARG A 470 -15.82 -0.83 6.07
N GLY A 471 -14.77 -0.26 5.51
CA GLY A 471 -13.93 -0.92 4.52
C GLY A 471 -12.84 0.03 4.05
N SER A 472 -12.11 -0.41 3.05
CA SER A 472 -11.02 0.34 2.42
C SER A 472 -11.50 1.16 1.23
N LEU A 473 -10.86 2.30 0.98
CA LEU A 473 -11.18 3.15 -0.17
C LEU A 473 -9.97 3.90 -0.72
N SER A 474 -10.04 4.26 -1.99
CA SER A 474 -9.08 5.14 -2.65
C SER A 474 -9.61 6.58 -2.76
N SER A 475 -8.71 7.54 -2.97
CA SER A 475 -9.08 8.83 -3.55
C SER A 475 -9.38 8.68 -5.06
N TRP A 476 -9.57 9.79 -5.78
CA TRP A 476 -9.74 9.75 -7.23
C TRP A 476 -8.41 9.59 -7.98
N TYR A 477 -8.32 8.53 -8.77
CA TYR A 477 -7.30 8.27 -9.78
C TYR A 477 -7.88 8.51 -11.18
N PHE A 478 -7.11 8.21 -12.22
CA PHE A 478 -7.55 8.31 -13.60
C PHE A 478 -7.38 7.00 -14.35
N LEU A 479 -8.36 6.67 -15.19
CA LEU A 479 -8.27 5.67 -16.23
C LEU A 479 -8.08 6.40 -17.57
N ILE A 480 -7.03 6.06 -18.31
CA ILE A 480 -6.77 6.62 -19.65
C ILE A 480 -6.79 5.48 -20.66
N LEU A 481 -7.62 5.62 -21.69
CA LEU A 481 -7.70 4.69 -22.81
C LEU A 481 -6.66 5.12 -23.86
N GLU A 482 -5.75 4.22 -24.20
CA GLU A 482 -4.72 4.46 -25.20
C GLU A 482 -5.33 4.81 -26.57
N GLU A 483 -4.79 5.83 -27.22
CA GLU A 483 -5.21 6.20 -28.57
C GLU A 483 -4.40 5.44 -29.63
N PRO A 484 -5.02 5.07 -30.77
CA PRO A 484 -4.28 4.47 -31.88
C PRO A 484 -3.19 5.44 -32.39
N ILE A 485 -1.95 4.96 -32.40
CA ILE A 485 -0.82 5.76 -32.90
C ILE A 485 -1.06 6.08 -34.37
N SER A 486 -1.21 7.36 -34.69
CA SER A 486 -1.45 7.80 -36.08
C SER A 486 -0.38 7.26 -37.02
N THR A 487 -0.78 6.69 -38.16
CA THR A 487 0.15 6.18 -39.20
C THR A 487 1.15 7.26 -39.66
N LYS A 488 0.79 8.55 -39.49
CA LYS A 488 1.67 9.69 -39.76
C LYS A 488 2.96 9.65 -38.92
N VAL A 489 2.92 9.12 -37.69
CA VAL A 489 4.10 9.01 -36.81
C VAL A 489 5.14 8.05 -37.39
N TYR A 490 4.71 6.95 -38.02
CA TYR A 490 5.61 6.00 -38.67
C TYR A 490 6.06 6.43 -40.08
N VAL A 491 5.21 7.16 -40.80
CA VAL A 491 5.45 7.53 -42.21
C VAL A 491 6.18 8.88 -42.35
N ALA A 492 6.00 9.82 -41.42
CA ALA A 492 6.60 11.14 -41.49
C ALA A 492 8.14 11.13 -41.38
N PRO A 493 8.78 10.37 -40.47
CA PRO A 493 10.24 10.35 -40.38
C PRO A 493 10.92 9.77 -41.65
N PRO A 494 10.48 8.64 -42.23
CA PRO A 494 10.99 8.15 -43.51
C PRO A 494 10.81 9.16 -44.66
N ILE A 495 9.64 9.80 -44.76
CA ILE A 495 9.39 10.84 -45.78
C ILE A 495 10.31 12.04 -45.56
N ALA A 496 10.48 12.51 -44.32
CA ALA A 496 11.37 13.60 -43.99
C ALA A 496 12.83 13.27 -44.33
N MET A 497 13.29 12.05 -44.04
CA MET A 497 14.61 11.56 -44.43
C MET A 497 14.78 11.52 -45.96
N LEU A 498 13.77 11.07 -46.70
CA LEU A 498 13.79 11.07 -48.18
C LEU A 498 13.86 12.48 -48.76
N ILE A 499 13.08 13.42 -48.21
CA ILE A 499 13.10 14.83 -48.64
C ILE A 499 14.45 15.46 -48.32
N ALA A 500 14.98 15.27 -47.12
CA ALA A 500 16.29 15.76 -46.72
C ALA A 500 17.40 15.19 -47.61
N GLY A 501 17.35 13.88 -47.91
CA GLY A 501 18.27 13.22 -48.82
C GLY A 501 18.19 13.77 -50.25
N ALA A 502 16.98 13.99 -50.78
CA ALA A 502 16.78 14.58 -52.11
C ALA A 502 17.29 16.03 -52.19
N LEU A 503 17.02 16.85 -51.17
CA LEU A 503 17.52 18.23 -51.08
C LEU A 503 19.05 18.25 -50.97
N GLY A 504 19.64 17.39 -50.15
CA GLY A 504 21.09 17.21 -50.04
C GLY A 504 21.71 16.83 -51.39
N PHE A 505 21.14 15.85 -52.09
CA PHE A 505 21.59 15.43 -53.42
C PHE A 505 21.51 16.56 -54.46
N LEU A 506 20.42 17.33 -54.47
CA LEU A 506 20.27 18.49 -55.36
C LEU A 506 21.30 19.59 -55.06
N MET A 507 21.59 19.85 -53.78
CA MET A 507 22.61 20.81 -53.37
C MET A 507 24.00 20.37 -53.84
N VAL A 508 24.37 19.10 -53.63
CA VAL A 508 25.64 18.54 -54.11
C VAL A 508 25.77 18.65 -55.62
N ARG A 509 24.73 18.27 -56.38
CA ARG A 509 24.70 18.42 -57.85
C ARG A 509 24.88 19.87 -58.29
N ARG A 510 24.24 20.82 -57.59
CA ARG A 510 24.34 22.24 -57.92
C ARG A 510 25.72 22.81 -57.64
N VAL A 511 26.38 22.37 -56.57
CA VAL A 511 27.77 22.74 -56.27
C VAL A 511 28.71 22.16 -57.32
N GLN A 512 28.62 20.87 -57.64
CA GLN A 512 29.43 20.23 -58.68
C GLN A 512 29.26 20.90 -60.05
N LYS A 513 28.02 21.26 -60.43
CA LYS A 513 27.76 21.98 -61.68
C LYS A 513 28.44 23.35 -61.71
N ARG A 514 28.38 24.11 -60.61
CA ARG A 514 29.06 25.41 -60.48
C ARG A 514 30.58 25.30 -60.51
N GLU A 515 31.14 24.25 -59.91
CA GLU A 515 32.59 23.98 -59.99
C GLU A 515 33.01 23.65 -61.42
N MET A 516 32.24 22.84 -62.15
CA MET A 516 32.52 22.56 -63.56
C MET A 516 32.41 23.81 -64.44
N GLU A 517 31.38 24.62 -64.27
CA GLU A 517 31.21 25.90 -64.99
C GLU A 517 32.39 26.87 -64.67
N ALA A 518 32.84 26.93 -63.41
CA ALA A 518 34.00 27.74 -63.02
C ALA A 518 35.32 27.21 -63.61
N LEU A 519 35.47 25.89 -63.75
CA LEU A 519 36.63 25.26 -64.39
C LEU A 519 36.64 25.47 -65.91
N GLU A 520 35.48 25.52 -66.57
CA GLU A 520 35.36 25.85 -67.99
C GLU A 520 35.69 27.34 -68.27
N VAL A 521 35.23 28.25 -67.41
CA VAL A 521 35.59 29.68 -67.50
C VAL A 521 37.10 29.88 -67.33
N LYS A 522 37.74 29.13 -66.42
CA LYS A 522 39.19 29.20 -66.20
C LYS A 522 40.04 28.59 -67.32
N LYS A 523 39.46 27.76 -68.20
CA LYS A 523 40.11 27.23 -69.42
C LYS A 523 39.97 28.16 -70.63
N THR A 524 39.10 29.16 -70.55
CA THR A 524 38.77 30.09 -71.65
C THR A 524 39.43 31.46 -71.49
N ILE A 525 40.17 31.65 -70.39
CA ILE A 525 41.08 32.78 -70.10
C ILE A 525 42.50 32.24 -70.18
#